data_AF-A0A382KTZ6-F1
#
_entry.id   AF-A0A382KTZ6-F1
#
_cell.length_a   1.000
_cell.length_b   1.000
_cell.length_c   1.000
_cell.angle_alpha   90.00
_cell.angle_beta   90.00
_cell.angle_gamma   90.00
#
_symmetry.space_group_name_H-M   'P 1'
#
loop_
_entity.id
_entity.type
_entity.pdbx_description
1 polymer ?
#
loop_
_entity_poly.entity_id
_entity_poly.type
_entity_poly.pdbx_seq_one_letter_code
_entity_poly.pdbx_strand_id
1 'polypeptide(L)' 'MSSTDAHAGGHAHHPTGWRRWLYSTNHKDIGTMYLVFAILAGLIGAAFSVVMRIELASPGDGIF' A
#
# COMPACT_ATOMS: atom_id res chain seq x y z
N MET A 1 -12.56 51.10 -24.03
CA MET A 1 -13.08 50.11 -23.06
C MET A 1 -12.22 48.86 -23.21
N SER A 2 -11.32 48.66 -22.25
CA SER A 2 -10.46 47.48 -22.17
C SER A 2 -11.24 46.40 -21.43
N SER A 3 -11.56 45.32 -22.13
CA SER A 3 -12.00 44.07 -21.52
C SER A 3 -11.04 42.99 -21.99
N THR A 4 -9.89 42.95 -21.34
CA THR A 4 -9.05 41.76 -21.32
C THR A 4 -9.73 40.78 -20.39
N ASP A 5 -10.47 39.83 -20.95
CA ASP A 5 -11.01 38.69 -20.21
C ASP A 5 -9.86 37.80 -19.75
N ALA A 6 -9.29 38.17 -18.60
CA ALA A 6 -8.39 37.35 -17.83
C ALA A 6 -9.17 36.17 -17.25
N HIS A 7 -9.32 35.10 -18.04
CA HIS A 7 -9.75 33.79 -17.56
C HIS A 7 -8.62 33.14 -16.73
N ALA A 8 -8.34 33.72 -15.56
CA ALA A 8 -7.54 33.12 -14.50
C ALA A 8 -8.47 32.28 -13.60
N GLY A 9 -8.84 31.08 -14.07
CA GLY A 9 -9.64 30.11 -13.30
C GLY A 9 -8.76 28.96 -12.81
N GLY A 10 -8.54 28.89 -11.50
CA GLY A 10 -7.48 28.13 -10.83
C GLY A 10 -7.32 26.66 -11.22
N HIS A 11 -6.08 26.27 -11.46
CA HIS A 11 -5.65 24.87 -11.52
C HIS A 11 -6.02 24.16 -10.20
N ALA A 12 -7.05 23.32 -10.24
CA ALA A 12 -7.41 22.43 -9.14
C ALA A 12 -6.22 21.50 -8.85
N HIS A 13 -5.50 21.80 -7.78
CA HIS A 13 -4.32 21.07 -7.34
C HIS A 13 -4.75 19.71 -6.77
N HIS A 14 -5.03 18.74 -7.65
CA HIS A 14 -5.38 17.39 -7.26
C HIS A 14 -4.19 16.80 -6.47
N PRO A 15 -4.35 16.41 -5.21
CA PRO A 15 -3.24 15.87 -4.42
C PRO A 15 -2.76 14.56 -5.06
N THR A 16 -1.58 14.59 -5.67
CA THR A 16 -0.91 13.42 -6.25
C THR A 16 -0.04 12.76 -5.17
N GLY A 17 -0.25 11.47 -4.94
CA GLY A 17 0.59 10.68 -4.03
C GLY A 17 -0.18 9.63 -3.21
N TRP A 18 0.50 9.09 -2.20
CA TRP A 18 0.00 8.01 -1.33
C TRP A 18 -1.19 8.48 -0.46
N ARG A 19 -1.27 9.78 -0.20
CA ARG A 19 -2.41 10.43 0.49
C ARG A 19 -3.73 10.29 -0.29
N ARG A 20 -3.69 10.23 -1.62
CA ARG A 20 -4.91 9.99 -2.42
C ARG A 20 -5.43 8.57 -2.25
N TRP A 21 -4.52 7.59 -2.15
CA TRP A 21 -4.88 6.19 -1.93
C TRP A 21 -5.30 5.92 -0.48
N LEU A 22 -4.61 6.51 0.51
CA LEU A 22 -4.98 6.36 1.93
C LEU A 22 -6.35 6.97 2.28
N TYR A 23 -6.73 8.06 1.63
CA TYR A 23 -8.03 8.72 1.80
C TYR A 23 -9.01 8.42 0.65
N SER A 24 -8.73 7.41 -0.20
CA SER A 24 -9.66 7.03 -1.28
C SER A 24 -10.85 6.28 -0.69
N THR A 25 -12.04 6.88 -0.73
CA THR A 25 -13.32 6.22 -0.40
C THR A 25 -13.82 5.29 -1.53
N ASN A 26 -13.00 5.06 -2.55
CA ASN A 26 -13.31 4.13 -3.63
C ASN A 26 -13.00 2.68 -3.21
N HIS A 27 -14.00 1.81 -3.24
CA HIS A 27 -13.87 0.40 -2.87
C HIS A 27 -12.90 -0.39 -3.77
N LYS A 28 -12.59 0.10 -4.98
CA LYS A 28 -11.62 -0.53 -5.89
C LYS A 28 -10.18 -0.23 -5.48
N ASP A 29 -9.94 0.99 -5.01
CA ASP A 29 -8.62 1.42 -4.51
C ASP A 29 -8.35 0.78 -3.14
N ILE A 30 -9.33 0.82 -2.23
CA ILE A 30 -9.20 0.17 -0.92
C ILE A 30 -8.94 -1.34 -1.10
N GLY A 31 -9.67 -2.01 -2.01
CA GLY A 31 -9.51 -3.44 -2.26
C GLY A 31 -8.12 -3.79 -2.79
N THR A 32 -7.58 -2.99 -3.70
CA THR A 32 -6.24 -3.23 -4.28
C THR A 32 -5.14 -3.09 -3.23
N MET A 33 -5.21 -2.09 -2.35
CA MET A 33 -4.24 -1.93 -1.25
C MET A 33 -4.25 -3.13 -0.30
N TYR A 34 -5.43 -3.62 0.07
CA TYR A 34 -5.57 -4.79 0.93
C TYR A 34 -5.08 -6.07 0.26
N LEU A 35 -5.32 -6.25 -1.05
CA LEU A 35 -4.82 -7.40 -1.80
C LEU A 35 -3.28 -7.43 -1.82
N VAL A 36 -2.65 -6.30 -2.12
CA VAL A 36 -1.19 -6.17 -2.12
C VAL A 36 -0.62 -6.45 -0.73
N PHE A 37 -1.23 -5.88 0.31
CA PHE A 37 -0.83 -6.14 1.69
C PHE A 37 -1.00 -7.61 2.07
N ALA A 38 -2.11 -8.24 1.71
CA ALA A 38 -2.39 -9.65 2.01
C ALA A 38 -1.38 -10.59 1.32
N ILE A 39 -0.97 -10.30 0.08
CA ILE A 39 0.06 -11.09 -0.61
C ILE A 39 1.41 -10.95 0.11
N LEU A 40 1.82 -9.73 0.47
CA LEU A 40 3.08 -9.50 1.18
C LEU A 40 3.09 -10.15 2.56
N ALA A 41 2.03 -9.94 3.35
CA ALA A 41 1.87 -10.56 4.67
C ALA A 41 1.79 -12.09 4.57
N GLY A 42 1.14 -12.62 3.53
CA GLY A 42 1.07 -14.05 3.25
C GLY A 42 2.44 -14.65 2.94
N LEU A 43 3.28 -13.98 2.15
CA LEU A 43 4.65 -14.43 1.87
C LEU A 43 5.54 -14.40 3.12
N ILE A 44 5.45 -13.34 3.91
CA ILE A 44 6.19 -13.23 5.18
C ILE A 44 5.72 -14.31 6.17
N GLY A 45 4.41 -14.53 6.29
CA GLY A 45 3.84 -15.56 7.15
C GLY A 45 4.19 -16.98 6.69
N ALA A 46 4.23 -17.22 5.38
CA ALA A 46 4.67 -18.49 4.82
C ALA A 46 6.16 -18.75 5.12
N ALA A 47 7.02 -17.74 4.96
CA ALA A 47 8.44 -17.84 5.31
C ALA A 47 8.62 -18.12 6.81
N PHE A 48 7.96 -17.36 7.69
CA PHE A 48 7.98 -17.61 9.13
C PHE A 48 7.48 -19.00 9.49
N SER A 49 6.42 -19.48 8.83
CA SER A 49 5.89 -20.83 9.03
C SER A 49 6.91 -21.91 8.68
N VAL A 50 7.69 -21.71 7.61
CA VAL A 50 8.76 -22.64 7.23
C VAL A 50 9.92 -22.59 8.21
N VAL A 51 10.34 -21.39 8.64
CA VAL A 51 11.40 -21.24 9.66
C VAL A 51 11.02 -21.99 10.93
N MET A 52 9.82 -21.77 11.47
CA MET A 52 9.35 -22.51 12.66
C MET A 52 9.31 -24.03 12.44
N ARG A 53 8.96 -24.50 11.23
CA ARG A 53 8.98 -25.94 10.91
C ARG A 53 10.40 -26.51 10.89
N ILE A 54 11.39 -25.76 10.40
CA ILE A 54 12.80 -26.19 10.36
C ILE A 54 13.37 -26.24 11.79
N GLU A 55 13.08 -25.25 12.62
CA GLU A 55 13.48 -25.25 14.04
C GLU A 55 12.91 -26.46 14.80
N LEU A 56 11.67 -26.87 14.50
CA LEU A 56 11.06 -28.07 15.10
C LEU A 56 11.61 -29.38 14.52
N ALA A 57 12.09 -29.38 13.27
CA ALA A 57 12.63 -30.58 12.61
C ALA A 57 14.08 -30.88 13.03
N SER A 58 14.87 -29.85 13.33
CA SER A 58 16.21 -29.95 13.91
C SER A 58 16.28 -29.14 15.21
N PRO A 59 15.72 -29.63 16.32
CA PRO A 59 15.75 -28.93 17.59
C PRO A 59 17.19 -28.85 18.12
N GLY A 60 17.78 -27.64 18.10
CA GLY A 60 19.09 -27.38 18.73
C GLY A 60 20.04 -26.43 17.98
N ASP A 61 19.77 -26.09 16.71
CA ASP A 61 20.68 -25.25 15.91
C ASP A 61 20.59 -23.74 16.20
N GLY A 62 19.67 -23.32 17.09
CA GLY A 62 19.72 -22.01 17.77
C GLY A 62 19.95 -20.83 16.82
N ILE A 63 19.12 -20.69 15.78
CA ILE A 63 19.11 -19.48 14.94
C ILE A 63 18.41 -18.30 15.66
N PHE A 64 17.95 -18.52 16.90
CA PHE A 64 17.56 -17.52 17.90
C PHE A 64 18.17 -17.83 19.28
#